data_AF-A0A961MY02-F1
#
_entry.id   AF-A0A961MY02-F1
#
_cell.length_a   1.000
_cell.length_b   1.000
_cell.length_c   1.000
_cell.angle_alpha   90.00
_cell.angle_beta   90.00
_cell.angle_gamma   90.00
#
_symmetry.space_group_name_H-M   'P 1'
#
loop_
_entity.id
_entity.type
_entity.pdbx_description
1 polymer ?
#
loop_
_entity_poly.entity_id
_entity_poly.type
_entity_poly.pdbx_seq_one_letter_code
_entity_poly.pdbx_strand_id
1 'polypeptide(L)'
;EFGQPDWERTKLFMIFGVAEDHDSNPIKMGLGKLKARGARVIAVNPVRTGYNAVADDWLAITPGTDGLFILALVHELFRLGKIDLDYLIRYTNAPFLVNAADGAENGLFLRDGTGVPLILDRRTGAPAPWTAPGVRPEPAAEWQGHKTVLRLMAERYLSPDHAPEAVADRCGLPADTIRAVAAELARVAFDEEITLNQPWTDFRGERHETMTGRPVSFHAMRGISAHSNGFQTARALHMLQILLGSIEVPGGYRFKPPYPKPPEAHPKPHARVTPGKPLDGPHLGYPMGPEDLLIHDDGSAKRIDKAFTWENPLSAHGLMHMVISNAHAGDPYRIDTLFLYMANMAWNSSMNTSQVMQMLTETDAAGDYVIPRILYSDAYSSEMVAFADLVLPDTTYLERHDCISLLDRPIGEPDSLNDAIRWPVVPPDRDVRGFQSVLLDLGARLGLPGMVKEDGTPAYRDYADYITNHQRRPGVGPLAGWRGDGSGSGRGDPNPGQIQRYIDNGGFYSHHIPEGAQFFKPWNATYQDWAVARGLYDKPAPYLFNLYLEPMRKFQLAAEGHGDRQPPDRLRDRIRRTMDPLPLWYPPFEEQQIDTAAFPLHALTQRPAAMYHSWGTQNAWLRQIH
;
A
#
# COMPACT_ATOMS: atom_id res chain seq x y z
N GLU A 1 2.89 5.66 3.58
CA GLU A 1 4.10 4.82 3.36
C GLU A 1 4.77 5.05 2.00
N PHE A 2 4.05 4.96 0.88
CA PHE A 2 4.66 5.05 -0.47
C PHE A 2 4.87 6.49 -1.02
N GLY A 3 4.74 7.47 -0.15
CA GLY A 3 4.76 8.89 -0.49
C GLY A 3 4.62 9.75 0.76
N GLN A 4 4.59 11.06 0.57
CA GLN A 4 4.42 12.04 1.65
C GLN A 4 3.90 13.37 1.10
N PRO A 5 3.33 14.22 1.96
CA PRO A 5 3.06 15.62 1.65
C PRO A 5 4.27 16.38 1.09
N ASP A 6 4.00 17.34 0.20
CA ASP A 6 4.93 18.42 -0.10
C ASP A 6 5.00 19.37 1.10
N TRP A 7 5.86 19.04 2.07
CA TRP A 7 6.07 19.83 3.28
C TRP A 7 6.47 21.28 2.99
N GLU A 8 7.03 21.55 1.81
CA GLU A 8 7.49 22.88 1.40
C GLU A 8 6.41 23.73 0.75
N ARG A 9 5.22 23.20 0.45
CA ARG A 9 4.17 23.95 -0.27
C ARG A 9 2.75 23.67 0.20
N THR A 10 2.52 22.61 0.96
CA THR A 10 1.20 22.33 1.57
C THR A 10 0.76 23.53 2.42
N LYS A 11 -0.49 23.95 2.26
CA LYS A 11 -1.14 25.00 3.07
C LYS A 11 -2.21 24.44 4.01
N LEU A 12 -2.87 23.36 3.60
CA LEU A 12 -3.80 22.59 4.43
C LEU A 12 -3.38 21.12 4.48
N PHE A 13 -3.15 20.62 5.68
CA PHE A 13 -2.78 19.23 5.91
C PHE A 13 -3.84 18.52 6.73
N MET A 14 -4.35 17.38 6.23
CA MET A 14 -5.26 16.53 6.99
C MET A 14 -4.59 15.21 7.36
N ILE A 15 -4.67 14.84 8.64
CA ILE A 15 -4.09 13.58 9.16
C ILE A 15 -5.19 12.68 9.73
N PHE A 16 -5.27 11.44 9.25
CA PHE A 16 -6.35 10.48 9.56
C PHE A 16 -5.83 9.23 10.28
N GLY A 17 -6.32 8.97 11.49
CA GLY A 17 -6.08 7.70 12.19
C GLY A 17 -4.61 7.39 12.45
N VAL A 18 -3.76 8.41 12.62
CA VAL A 18 -2.31 8.25 12.83
C VAL A 18 -1.98 8.32 14.32
N ALA A 19 -1.42 7.24 14.84
CA ALA A 19 -0.89 7.18 16.19
C ALA A 19 0.50 7.82 16.29
N GLU A 20 0.88 8.26 17.48
CA GLU A 20 1.97 9.23 17.75
C GLU A 20 3.38 8.82 17.29
N ASP A 21 3.64 7.52 17.10
CA ASP A 21 4.93 6.98 16.62
C ASP A 21 4.80 6.04 15.43
N HIS A 22 3.57 5.86 14.93
CA HIS A 22 3.32 4.87 13.89
C HIS A 22 3.92 5.34 12.55
N ASP A 23 4.15 6.64 12.40
CA ASP A 23 5.03 7.17 11.36
C ASP A 23 6.32 7.73 11.96
N SER A 24 7.39 7.58 11.18
CA SER A 24 8.78 7.86 11.51
C SER A 24 9.06 9.35 11.78
N ASN A 25 10.22 9.67 12.39
CA ASN A 25 10.67 11.04 12.67
C ASN A 25 10.49 12.07 11.51
N PRO A 26 10.62 11.70 10.22
CA PRO A 26 10.27 12.57 9.10
C PRO A 26 8.91 13.27 9.21
N ILE A 27 7.84 12.62 9.70
CA ILE A 27 6.54 13.30 9.81
C ILE A 27 6.56 14.40 10.88
N LYS A 28 7.30 14.21 11.98
CA LYS A 28 7.48 15.22 13.04
C LYS A 28 8.19 16.44 12.48
N MET A 29 9.23 16.23 11.68
CA MET A 29 9.94 17.30 10.97
C MET A 29 9.03 18.00 9.96
N GLY A 30 8.25 17.23 9.19
CA GLY A 30 7.27 17.75 8.24
C GLY A 30 6.20 18.62 8.89
N LEU A 31 5.57 18.14 9.96
CA LEU A 31 4.63 18.90 10.79
C LEU A 31 5.27 20.18 11.34
N GLY A 32 6.51 20.10 11.83
CA GLY A 32 7.28 21.27 12.26
C GLY A 32 7.43 22.32 11.16
N LYS A 33 7.78 21.90 9.93
CA LYS A 33 7.86 22.79 8.75
C LYS A 33 6.51 23.40 8.40
N LEU A 34 5.42 22.64 8.47
CA LEU A 34 4.07 23.16 8.22
C LEU A 34 3.70 24.25 9.23
N LYS A 35 3.84 23.95 10.52
CA LYS A 35 3.48 24.89 11.60
C LYS A 35 4.35 26.15 11.59
N ALA A 36 5.66 26.02 11.31
CA ALA A 36 6.56 27.17 11.21
C ALA A 36 6.16 28.17 10.12
N ARG A 37 5.43 27.71 9.09
CA ARG A 37 4.94 28.53 7.97
C ARG A 37 3.49 28.97 8.14
N GLY A 38 2.82 28.57 9.22
CA GLY A 38 1.41 28.84 9.46
C GLY A 38 0.45 28.01 8.60
N ALA A 39 0.89 26.87 8.05
CA ALA A 39 -0.01 25.94 7.38
C ALA A 39 -0.94 25.28 8.42
N ARG A 40 -2.23 25.18 8.08
CA ARG A 40 -3.26 24.64 8.97
C ARG A 40 -3.24 23.11 8.96
N VAL A 41 -3.35 22.50 10.13
CA VAL A 41 -3.38 21.05 10.34
C VAL A 41 -4.70 20.61 10.97
N ILE A 42 -5.44 19.73 10.29
CA ILE A 42 -6.68 19.12 10.79
C ILE A 42 -6.40 17.64 11.09
N ALA A 43 -6.63 17.22 12.33
CA ALA A 43 -6.50 15.83 12.75
C ALA A 43 -7.86 15.16 12.89
N VAL A 44 -8.04 14.01 12.25
CA VAL A 44 -9.24 13.16 12.31
C VAL A 44 -8.87 11.88 13.06
N ASN A 45 -9.30 11.81 14.32
CA ASN A 45 -8.88 10.74 15.23
C ASN A 45 -9.82 10.67 16.44
N PRO A 46 -10.21 9.49 16.94
CA PRO A 46 -11.01 9.39 18.17
C PRO A 46 -10.34 9.95 19.42
N VAL A 47 -9.00 10.14 19.39
CA VAL A 47 -8.20 10.65 20.51
C VAL A 47 -7.42 11.92 20.15
N ARG A 48 -7.18 12.76 21.16
CA ARG A 48 -6.40 13.99 21.02
C ARG A 48 -5.03 13.89 21.67
N THR A 49 -4.19 12.99 21.19
CA THR A 49 -2.83 12.78 21.71
C THR A 49 -1.78 12.83 20.58
N GLY A 50 -0.51 13.10 20.91
CA GLY A 50 0.62 13.20 19.97
C GLY A 50 0.39 14.18 18.83
N TYR A 51 0.43 13.69 17.58
CA TYR A 51 0.20 14.53 16.39
C TYR A 51 -1.15 15.26 16.43
N ASN A 52 -2.17 14.63 17.02
CA ASN A 52 -3.52 15.19 17.12
C ASN A 52 -3.60 16.29 18.19
N ALA A 53 -2.72 16.28 19.20
CA ALA A 53 -2.67 17.31 20.23
C ALA A 53 -2.05 18.63 19.72
N VAL A 54 -1.20 18.56 18.70
CA VAL A 54 -0.56 19.72 18.08
C VAL A 54 -1.28 20.21 16.81
N ALA A 55 -2.37 19.57 16.40
CA ALA A 55 -3.20 20.03 15.29
C ALA A 55 -3.95 21.32 15.64
N ASP A 56 -4.26 22.14 14.63
CA ASP A 56 -5.06 23.36 14.80
C ASP A 56 -6.53 23.01 15.03
N ASP A 57 -7.02 21.98 14.34
CA ASP A 57 -8.34 21.39 14.54
C ASP A 57 -8.22 19.90 14.84
N TRP A 58 -9.04 19.43 15.77
CA TRP A 58 -9.19 18.00 16.08
C TRP A 58 -10.65 17.60 15.92
N LEU A 59 -10.90 16.63 15.05
CA LEU A 59 -12.20 16.04 14.78
C LEU A 59 -12.27 14.68 15.47
N ALA A 60 -13.06 14.60 16.55
CA ALA A 60 -13.26 13.42 17.37
C ALA A 60 -14.20 12.41 16.67
N ILE A 61 -13.70 11.79 15.60
CA ILE A 61 -14.44 10.84 14.77
C ILE A 61 -14.83 9.57 15.56
N THR A 62 -16.01 9.02 15.27
CA THR A 62 -16.41 7.69 15.75
C THR A 62 -15.59 6.61 15.04
N PRO A 63 -14.98 5.64 15.75
CA PRO A 63 -14.13 4.60 15.13
C PRO A 63 -14.84 3.87 13.98
N GLY A 64 -14.12 3.64 12.87
CA GLY A 64 -14.67 2.94 11.70
C GLY A 64 -15.59 3.80 10.80
N THR A 65 -15.78 5.08 11.11
CA THR A 65 -16.67 5.99 10.35
C THR A 65 -15.94 7.04 9.51
N ASP A 66 -14.61 7.00 9.45
CA ASP A 66 -13.79 7.91 8.65
C ASP A 66 -14.21 7.91 7.17
N GLY A 67 -14.47 6.73 6.59
CA GLY A 67 -14.92 6.60 5.21
C GLY A 67 -16.26 7.29 4.97
N LEU A 68 -17.17 7.24 5.95
CA LEU A 68 -18.48 7.91 5.88
C LEU A 68 -18.31 9.44 5.89
N PHE A 69 -17.46 9.96 6.77
CA PHE A 69 -17.09 11.37 6.81
C PHE A 69 -16.45 11.83 5.49
N ILE A 70 -15.50 11.07 4.94
CA ILE A 70 -14.86 11.39 3.66
C ILE A 70 -15.87 11.43 2.52
N LEU A 71 -16.81 10.48 2.45
CA LEU A 71 -17.86 10.49 1.42
C LEU A 71 -18.79 11.71 1.55
N ALA A 72 -19.02 12.22 2.77
CA ALA A 72 -19.76 13.47 2.96
C ALA A 72 -18.97 14.71 2.50
N LEU A 73 -17.64 14.72 2.67
CA LEU A 73 -16.79 15.76 2.06
C LEU A 73 -16.87 15.72 0.54
N VAL A 74 -16.83 14.51 -0.05
CA VAL A 74 -16.97 14.30 -1.49
C VAL A 74 -18.32 14.80 -1.99
N HIS A 75 -19.41 14.50 -1.28
CA HIS A 75 -20.75 15.02 -1.57
C HIS A 75 -20.75 16.55 -1.66
N GLU A 76 -20.21 17.23 -0.64
CA GLU A 76 -20.14 18.69 -0.61
C GLU A 76 -19.27 19.27 -1.74
N LEU A 77 -18.14 18.64 -2.08
CA LEU A 77 -17.30 19.08 -3.20
C LEU A 77 -18.02 18.95 -4.55
N PHE A 78 -18.78 17.88 -4.78
CA PHE A 78 -19.63 17.73 -5.96
C PHE A 78 -20.75 18.79 -5.96
N ARG A 79 -21.43 19.01 -4.83
CA ARG A 79 -22.51 19.98 -4.68
C ARG A 79 -22.05 21.42 -4.95
N LEU A 80 -20.82 21.75 -4.53
CA LEU A 80 -20.20 23.05 -4.74
C LEU A 80 -19.55 23.21 -6.13
N GLY A 81 -19.46 22.13 -6.92
CA GLY A 81 -18.72 22.13 -8.19
C GLY A 81 -17.21 22.35 -8.02
N LYS A 82 -16.66 22.01 -6.85
CA LYS A 82 -15.25 22.23 -6.47
C LYS A 82 -14.47 20.92 -6.57
N ILE A 83 -14.33 20.45 -7.82
CA ILE A 83 -13.50 19.31 -8.21
C ILE A 83 -12.61 19.72 -9.39
N ASP A 84 -11.40 19.17 -9.49
CA ASP A 84 -10.44 19.54 -10.53
C ASP A 84 -10.73 18.82 -11.86
N LEU A 85 -11.65 19.37 -12.66
CA LEU A 85 -12.07 18.74 -13.91
C LEU A 85 -10.93 18.56 -14.92
N ASP A 86 -9.97 19.50 -15.02
CA ASP A 86 -8.86 19.37 -15.98
C ASP A 86 -7.93 18.22 -15.57
N TYR A 87 -7.56 18.15 -14.29
CA TYR A 87 -6.78 17.06 -13.74
C TYR A 87 -7.49 15.70 -13.93
N LEU A 88 -8.78 15.64 -13.58
CA LEU A 88 -9.60 14.44 -13.72
C LEU A 88 -9.68 13.97 -15.18
N ILE A 89 -9.93 14.88 -16.12
CA ILE A 89 -10.00 14.59 -17.55
C ILE A 89 -8.68 14.05 -18.07
N ARG A 90 -7.53 14.58 -17.64
CA ARG A 90 -6.22 14.25 -18.22
C ARG A 90 -5.60 12.98 -17.65
N TYR A 91 -5.74 12.79 -16.34
CA TYR A 91 -4.85 11.92 -15.56
C TYR A 91 -5.58 10.78 -14.84
N THR A 92 -6.89 10.65 -15.07
CA THR A 92 -7.71 9.62 -14.43
C THR A 92 -8.59 8.91 -15.45
N ASN A 93 -9.28 7.84 -15.02
CA ASN A 93 -10.31 7.19 -15.80
C ASN A 93 -11.70 7.86 -15.71
N ALA A 94 -11.81 9.08 -15.16
CA ALA A 94 -13.04 9.88 -15.14
C ALA A 94 -13.80 9.97 -16.49
N PRO A 95 -13.13 10.14 -17.65
CA PRO A 95 -13.84 10.26 -18.93
C PRO A 95 -14.20 8.90 -19.57
N PHE A 96 -13.79 7.76 -19.00
CA PHE A 96 -14.00 6.45 -19.62
C PHE A 96 -15.47 6.08 -19.60
N LEU A 97 -15.98 5.60 -20.73
CA LEU A 97 -17.34 5.09 -20.87
C LEU A 97 -17.46 3.71 -20.22
N VAL A 98 -18.45 3.55 -19.36
CA VAL A 98 -18.80 2.30 -18.68
C VAL A 98 -19.99 1.65 -19.39
N ASN A 99 -19.84 0.36 -19.68
CA ASN A 99 -20.87 -0.45 -20.30
C ASN A 99 -22.08 -0.55 -19.34
N ALA A 100 -23.28 -0.30 -19.87
CA ALA A 100 -24.54 -0.34 -19.14
C ALA A 100 -25.51 -1.37 -19.73
N ALA A 101 -25.08 -2.11 -20.75
CA ALA A 101 -25.84 -3.21 -21.31
C ALA A 101 -25.84 -4.40 -20.33
N ASP A 102 -26.96 -5.12 -20.29
CA ASP A 102 -27.07 -6.34 -19.49
C ASP A 102 -26.10 -7.42 -19.97
N GLY A 103 -25.61 -8.23 -19.03
CA GLY A 103 -24.75 -9.38 -19.31
C GLY A 103 -23.37 -9.30 -18.65
N ALA A 104 -22.47 -10.17 -19.10
CA ALA A 104 -21.18 -10.42 -18.46
C ALA A 104 -20.18 -9.25 -18.52
N GLU A 105 -20.48 -8.22 -19.32
CA GLU A 105 -19.65 -7.01 -19.44
C GLU A 105 -20.28 -5.78 -18.77
N ASN A 106 -21.43 -5.93 -18.10
CA ASN A 106 -22.10 -4.83 -17.42
C ASN A 106 -21.19 -4.20 -16.35
N GLY A 107 -20.92 -2.90 -16.48
CA GLY A 107 -20.07 -2.14 -15.58
C GLY A 107 -18.58 -2.21 -15.92
N LEU A 108 -18.16 -2.89 -16.99
CA LEU A 108 -16.79 -2.82 -17.50
C LEU A 108 -16.62 -1.63 -18.45
N PHE A 109 -15.39 -1.20 -18.72
CA PHE A 109 -15.16 -0.10 -19.67
C PHE A 109 -15.44 -0.55 -21.09
N LEU A 110 -16.11 0.31 -21.87
CA LEU A 110 -16.16 0.13 -23.32
C LEU A 110 -14.76 0.26 -23.90
N ARG A 111 -14.40 -0.64 -24.81
CA ARG A 111 -13.07 -0.70 -25.43
C ARG A 111 -13.19 -0.82 -26.94
N ASP A 112 -12.18 -0.34 -27.66
CA ASP A 112 -12.06 -0.62 -29.09
C ASP A 112 -11.59 -2.06 -29.35
N GLY A 113 -11.46 -2.43 -30.64
CA GLY A 113 -10.98 -3.76 -31.04
C GLY A 113 -9.54 -4.09 -30.63
N THR A 114 -8.80 -3.13 -30.06
CA THR A 114 -7.44 -3.31 -29.54
C THR A 114 -7.38 -3.32 -28.01
N GLY A 115 -8.53 -3.15 -27.34
CA GLY A 115 -8.64 -3.12 -25.89
C GLY A 115 -8.43 -1.75 -25.26
N VAL A 116 -8.32 -0.68 -26.04
CA VAL A 116 -8.16 0.69 -25.51
C VAL A 116 -9.50 1.21 -24.99
N PRO A 117 -9.59 1.75 -23.76
CA PRO A 117 -10.82 2.36 -23.25
C PRO A 117 -11.34 3.48 -24.16
N LEU A 118 -12.66 3.52 -24.34
CA LEU A 118 -13.35 4.55 -25.10
C LEU A 118 -13.78 5.71 -24.18
N ILE A 119 -13.73 6.91 -24.74
CA ILE A 119 -14.28 8.14 -24.15
C ILE A 119 -15.25 8.76 -25.16
N LEU A 120 -16.15 9.66 -24.72
CA LEU A 120 -16.96 10.44 -25.66
C LEU A 120 -16.21 11.71 -26.10
N ASP A 121 -15.90 11.86 -27.38
CA ASP A 121 -15.23 13.06 -27.88
C ASP A 121 -16.22 14.21 -28.08
N ARG A 122 -16.07 15.29 -27.32
CA ARG A 122 -16.92 16.49 -27.36
C ARG A 122 -16.97 17.11 -28.76
N ARG A 123 -15.91 16.96 -29.57
CA ARG A 123 -15.86 17.55 -30.92
C ARG A 123 -16.76 16.83 -31.92
N THR A 124 -16.88 15.51 -31.79
CA THR A 124 -17.59 14.66 -32.76
C THR A 124 -18.93 14.17 -32.23
N GLY A 125 -19.12 14.18 -30.90
CA GLY A 125 -20.28 13.57 -30.25
C GLY A 125 -20.29 12.04 -30.31
N ALA A 126 -19.14 11.42 -30.64
CA ALA A 126 -19.01 9.99 -30.83
C ALA A 126 -17.89 9.38 -29.94
N PRO A 127 -17.99 8.08 -29.59
CA PRO A 127 -16.91 7.40 -28.90
C PRO A 127 -15.62 7.39 -29.70
N ALA A 128 -14.50 7.60 -29.01
CA ALA A 128 -13.16 7.53 -29.58
C ALA A 128 -12.21 6.84 -28.59
N PRO A 129 -11.16 6.15 -29.06
CA PRO A 129 -10.11 5.63 -28.20
C PRO A 129 -9.48 6.77 -27.39
N TRP A 130 -9.30 6.56 -26.09
CA TRP A 130 -8.69 7.54 -25.18
C TRP A 130 -7.31 8.06 -25.65
N THR A 131 -6.53 7.20 -26.31
CA THR A 131 -5.20 7.52 -26.80
C THR A 131 -5.20 8.17 -28.18
N ALA A 132 -6.36 8.42 -28.78
CA ALA A 132 -6.45 9.02 -30.12
C ALA A 132 -5.93 10.47 -30.12
N PRO A 133 -5.06 10.85 -31.08
CA PRO A 133 -4.53 12.21 -31.18
C PRO A 133 -5.64 13.26 -31.30
N GLY A 134 -5.57 14.31 -30.49
CA GLY A 134 -6.47 15.46 -30.58
C GLY A 134 -7.89 15.25 -30.03
N VAL A 135 -8.15 14.10 -29.39
CA VAL A 135 -9.43 13.82 -28.74
C VAL A 135 -9.70 14.81 -27.61
N ARG A 136 -10.97 15.17 -27.40
CA ARG A 136 -11.40 16.09 -26.33
C ARG A 136 -12.52 15.43 -25.52
N PRO A 137 -12.21 14.79 -24.38
CA PRO A 137 -13.22 14.07 -23.61
C PRO A 137 -14.34 14.97 -23.11
N GLU A 138 -15.60 14.53 -23.26
CA GLU A 138 -16.73 15.02 -22.50
C GLU A 138 -16.80 14.24 -21.17
N PRO A 139 -16.35 14.84 -20.05
CA PRO A 139 -16.11 14.08 -18.83
C PRO A 139 -17.37 13.54 -18.17
N ALA A 140 -18.51 14.23 -18.26
CA ALA A 140 -19.77 13.85 -17.59
C ALA A 140 -20.86 13.48 -18.59
N ALA A 141 -20.52 12.61 -19.54
CA ALA A 141 -21.41 12.21 -20.63
C ALA A 141 -22.28 10.99 -20.30
N GLU A 142 -23.40 10.93 -21.02
CA GLU A 142 -24.16 9.73 -21.28
C GLU A 142 -24.31 9.55 -22.79
N TRP A 143 -24.03 8.35 -23.30
CA TRP A 143 -24.09 8.01 -24.70
C TRP A 143 -24.75 6.63 -24.85
N GLN A 144 -25.95 6.60 -25.43
CA GLN A 144 -26.73 5.36 -25.62
C GLN A 144 -26.91 4.54 -24.32
N GLY A 145 -27.13 5.22 -23.19
CA GLY A 145 -27.25 4.60 -21.86
C GLY A 145 -25.91 4.29 -21.17
N HIS A 146 -24.80 4.26 -21.90
CA HIS A 146 -23.46 4.17 -21.32
C HIS A 146 -23.07 5.50 -20.68
N LYS A 147 -22.49 5.46 -19.48
CA LYS A 147 -22.13 6.65 -18.71
C LYS A 147 -20.64 6.73 -18.52
N THR A 148 -20.09 7.94 -18.49
CA THR A 148 -18.71 8.11 -18.05
C THR A 148 -18.57 7.83 -16.56
N VAL A 149 -17.36 7.50 -16.11
CA VAL A 149 -17.06 7.33 -14.68
C VAL A 149 -17.45 8.58 -13.88
N LEU A 150 -17.14 9.79 -14.35
CA LEU A 150 -17.51 11.00 -13.62
C LEU A 150 -19.04 11.17 -13.53
N ARG A 151 -19.79 10.79 -14.58
CA ARG A 151 -21.25 10.83 -14.55
C ARG A 151 -21.81 9.87 -13.49
N LEU A 152 -21.27 8.64 -13.42
CA LEU A 152 -21.64 7.67 -12.39
C LEU A 152 -21.30 8.16 -10.98
N MET A 153 -20.13 8.77 -10.80
CA MET A 153 -19.72 9.36 -9.53
C MET A 153 -20.65 10.50 -9.10
N ALA A 154 -20.99 11.41 -10.02
CA ALA A 154 -21.89 12.52 -9.72
C ALA A 154 -23.27 11.99 -9.27
N GLU A 155 -23.83 11.01 -9.98
CA GLU A 155 -25.09 10.36 -9.60
C GLU A 155 -24.99 9.65 -8.25
N ARG A 156 -23.86 9.01 -7.96
CA ARG A 156 -23.66 8.29 -6.68
C ARG A 156 -23.53 9.25 -5.51
N TYR A 157 -22.62 10.21 -5.61
CA TYR A 157 -22.15 10.99 -4.46
C TYR A 157 -22.95 12.27 -4.22
N LEU A 158 -23.75 12.74 -5.19
CA LEU A 158 -24.77 13.75 -4.94
C LEU A 158 -26.01 13.18 -4.21
N SER A 159 -26.05 11.88 -3.93
CA SER A 159 -27.12 11.28 -3.13
C SER A 159 -27.28 12.00 -1.78
N PRO A 160 -28.51 12.27 -1.32
CA PRO A 160 -28.75 12.84 0.01
C PRO A 160 -28.27 11.93 1.14
N ASP A 161 -28.03 10.63 0.88
CA ASP A 161 -27.44 9.69 1.86
C ASP A 161 -26.01 10.08 2.29
N HIS A 162 -25.33 10.90 1.48
CA HIS A 162 -24.01 11.43 1.77
C HIS A 162 -24.05 12.89 2.24
N ALA A 163 -25.24 13.50 2.35
CA ALA A 163 -25.35 14.86 2.87
C ALA A 163 -24.85 14.91 4.32
N PRO A 164 -24.22 16.03 4.76
CA PRO A 164 -23.76 16.20 6.13
C PRO A 164 -24.80 15.84 7.20
N GLU A 165 -26.08 16.19 6.97
CA GLU A 165 -27.22 15.86 7.84
C GLU A 165 -27.44 14.36 8.01
N ALA A 166 -27.25 13.57 6.96
CA ALA A 166 -27.45 12.12 6.98
C ALA A 166 -26.27 11.36 7.64
N VAL A 167 -25.12 12.02 7.77
CA VAL A 167 -23.87 11.44 8.23
C VAL A 167 -23.49 11.87 9.66
N ALA A 168 -23.84 13.09 10.06
CA ALA A 168 -23.33 13.75 11.26
C ALA A 168 -23.41 12.89 12.54
N ASP A 169 -24.61 12.38 12.86
CA ASP A 169 -24.84 11.60 14.08
C ASP A 169 -24.03 10.29 14.09
N ARG A 170 -23.85 9.68 12.91
CA ARG A 170 -23.18 8.37 12.76
C ARG A 170 -21.68 8.49 12.88
N CYS A 171 -21.09 9.57 12.36
CA CYS A 171 -19.64 9.78 12.46
C CYS A 171 -19.23 10.58 13.70
N GLY A 172 -20.19 11.14 14.44
CA GLY A 172 -19.94 11.92 15.65
C GLY A 172 -19.44 13.34 15.38
N LEU A 173 -19.63 13.86 14.16
CA LEU A 173 -19.21 15.21 13.77
C LEU A 173 -20.43 16.05 13.34
N PRO A 174 -20.61 17.27 13.85
CA PRO A 174 -21.73 18.13 13.45
C PRO A 174 -21.75 18.39 11.93
N ALA A 175 -22.95 18.44 11.33
CA ALA A 175 -23.13 18.71 9.90
C ALA A 175 -22.43 20.01 9.44
N ASP A 176 -22.49 21.06 10.26
CA ASP A 176 -21.82 22.33 9.98
C ASP A 176 -20.28 22.20 9.99
N THR A 177 -19.73 21.34 10.85
CA THR A 177 -18.29 21.03 10.85
C THR A 177 -17.89 20.32 9.56
N ILE A 178 -18.68 19.33 9.11
CA ILE A 178 -18.43 18.62 7.84
C ILE A 178 -18.45 19.61 6.67
N ARG A 179 -19.46 20.49 6.60
CA ARG A 179 -19.53 21.56 5.59
C ARG A 179 -18.33 22.50 5.65
N ALA A 180 -17.95 22.94 6.85
CA ALA A 180 -16.84 23.86 7.03
C ALA A 180 -15.50 23.25 6.55
N VAL A 181 -15.28 21.96 6.83
CA VAL A 181 -14.09 21.25 6.34
C VAL A 181 -14.13 21.11 4.82
N ALA A 182 -15.27 20.74 4.23
CA ALA A 182 -15.40 20.65 2.77
C ALA A 182 -15.19 22.00 2.07
N ALA A 183 -15.75 23.08 2.64
CA ALA A 183 -15.56 24.43 2.14
C ALA A 183 -14.09 24.89 2.25
N GLU A 184 -13.41 24.55 3.35
CA GLU A 184 -11.99 24.87 3.51
C GLU A 184 -11.11 24.08 2.54
N LEU A 185 -11.38 22.79 2.34
CA LEU A 185 -10.71 21.98 1.32
C LEU A 185 -10.86 22.61 -0.07
N ALA A 186 -12.08 23.00 -0.44
CA ALA A 186 -12.35 23.66 -1.70
C ALA A 186 -11.62 25.01 -1.83
N ARG A 187 -11.69 25.85 -0.79
CA ARG A 187 -11.05 27.17 -0.78
C ARG A 187 -9.54 27.03 -0.94
N VAL A 188 -8.88 26.19 -0.15
CA VAL A 188 -7.42 26.03 -0.19
C VAL A 188 -6.96 25.34 -1.49
N ALA A 189 -7.69 24.35 -1.98
CA ALA A 189 -7.32 23.68 -3.22
C ALA A 189 -7.44 24.61 -4.45
N PHE A 190 -8.54 25.36 -4.56
CA PHE A 190 -8.88 26.07 -5.80
C PHE A 190 -8.62 27.57 -5.76
N ASP A 191 -8.81 28.23 -4.62
CA ASP A 191 -8.66 29.68 -4.52
C ASP A 191 -7.21 30.08 -4.14
N GLU A 192 -6.42 29.12 -3.65
CA GLU A 192 -5.03 29.29 -3.23
C GLU A 192 -4.03 28.49 -4.08
N GLU A 193 -4.41 28.18 -5.33
CA GLU A 193 -3.62 27.46 -6.33
C GLU A 193 -2.14 27.90 -6.38
N ILE A 194 -1.25 26.93 -6.55
CA ILE A 194 0.18 27.17 -6.76
C ILE A 194 0.49 27.04 -8.25
N THR A 195 1.25 27.97 -8.80
CA THR A 195 1.82 27.85 -10.15
C THR A 195 3.34 27.86 -10.05
N LEU A 196 4.00 26.79 -10.51
CA LEU A 196 5.45 26.79 -10.70
C LEU A 196 5.78 27.06 -12.18
N ASN A 197 6.66 28.03 -12.44
CA ASN A 197 7.18 28.35 -13.77
C ASN A 197 8.25 27.34 -14.19
N GLN A 198 7.84 26.07 -14.27
CA GLN A 198 8.71 24.94 -14.53
C GLN A 198 8.15 24.14 -15.70
N PRO A 199 8.75 24.27 -16.90
CA PRO A 199 8.23 23.59 -18.07
C PRO A 199 8.46 22.08 -17.97
N TRP A 200 7.53 21.30 -18.50
CA TRP A 200 7.61 19.85 -18.57
C TRP A 200 6.84 19.31 -19.76
N THR A 201 7.16 18.07 -20.15
CA THR A 201 6.46 17.37 -21.22
C THR A 201 5.75 16.16 -20.64
N ASP A 202 4.46 16.04 -20.93
CA ASP A 202 3.70 14.89 -20.49
C ASP A 202 3.91 13.66 -21.37
N PHE A 203 3.34 12.53 -20.94
CA PHE A 203 3.46 11.24 -21.61
C PHE A 203 2.78 11.18 -22.98
N ARG A 204 2.01 12.20 -23.37
CA ARG A 204 1.44 12.35 -24.71
C ARG A 204 2.29 13.25 -25.61
N GLY A 205 3.40 13.78 -25.10
CA GLY A 205 4.26 14.71 -25.81
C GLY A 205 3.75 16.15 -25.77
N GLU A 206 2.73 16.47 -24.98
CA GLU A 206 2.27 17.85 -24.81
C GLU A 206 3.23 18.59 -23.89
N ARG A 207 3.72 19.76 -24.34
CA ARG A 207 4.57 20.64 -23.55
C ARG A 207 3.71 21.59 -22.73
N HIS A 208 3.99 21.65 -21.43
CA HIS A 208 3.37 22.54 -20.46
C HIS A 208 4.43 23.54 -19.99
N GLU A 209 4.11 24.83 -19.99
CA GLU A 209 5.05 25.87 -19.53
C GLU A 209 5.09 26.02 -18.01
N THR A 210 4.05 25.54 -17.32
CA THR A 210 3.92 25.64 -15.86
C THR A 210 3.40 24.33 -15.26
N MET A 211 3.54 24.22 -13.94
CA MET A 211 2.96 23.17 -13.11
C MET A 211 1.94 23.76 -12.16
N THR A 212 0.68 23.35 -12.31
CA THR A 212 -0.43 23.72 -11.42
C THR A 212 -0.44 22.83 -10.18
N GLY A 213 -0.60 23.44 -9.00
CA GLY A 213 -0.55 22.81 -7.69
C GLY A 213 -1.79 23.08 -6.85
N ARG A 214 -2.19 22.07 -6.09
CA ARG A 214 -3.31 22.11 -5.14
C ARG A 214 -2.72 21.96 -3.74
N PRO A 215 -2.64 23.02 -2.93
CA PRO A 215 -1.87 23.00 -1.68
C PRO A 215 -2.59 22.32 -0.51
N VAL A 216 -3.27 21.21 -0.79
CA VAL A 216 -3.92 20.34 0.18
C VAL A 216 -3.24 18.98 0.13
N SER A 217 -2.80 18.48 1.27
CA SER A 217 -2.22 17.14 1.36
C SER A 217 -2.77 16.36 2.54
N PHE A 218 -2.66 15.04 2.42
CA PHE A 218 -3.27 14.10 3.35
C PHE A 218 -2.23 13.09 3.81
N HIS A 219 -2.42 12.59 5.02
CA HIS A 219 -1.68 11.45 5.52
C HIS A 219 -2.60 10.56 6.36
N ALA A 220 -2.50 9.25 6.18
CA ALA A 220 -3.29 8.30 6.93
C ALA A 220 -2.50 7.04 7.25
N MET A 221 -2.86 6.39 8.35
CA MET A 221 -2.23 5.15 8.83
C MET A 221 -3.30 4.18 9.35
N ARG A 222 -2.88 3.18 10.14
CA ARG A 222 -3.68 2.02 10.58
C ARG A 222 -5.05 2.35 11.17
N GLY A 223 -5.23 3.51 11.81
CA GLY A 223 -6.51 3.87 12.42
C GLY A 223 -7.69 3.89 11.44
N ILE A 224 -7.45 4.11 10.15
CA ILE A 224 -8.52 4.03 9.13
C ILE A 224 -8.58 2.70 8.38
N SER A 225 -7.53 1.89 8.45
CA SER A 225 -7.38 0.70 7.60
C SER A 225 -7.52 -0.63 8.35
N ALA A 226 -7.31 -0.64 9.68
CA ALA A 226 -7.44 -1.82 10.53
C ALA A 226 -8.89 -2.08 10.97
N HIS A 227 -9.82 -1.96 10.02
CA HIS A 227 -11.25 -2.22 10.16
C HIS A 227 -11.71 -3.08 8.98
N SER A 228 -12.81 -3.83 9.11
CA SER A 228 -13.28 -4.63 7.98
C SER A 228 -13.70 -3.78 6.76
N ASN A 229 -14.11 -2.52 6.99
CA ASN A 229 -14.39 -1.54 5.95
C ASN A 229 -13.17 -0.70 5.53
N GLY A 230 -12.01 -0.92 6.15
CA GLY A 230 -10.83 -0.05 6.04
C GLY A 230 -10.25 0.04 4.62
N PHE A 231 -10.40 -1.00 3.81
CA PHE A 231 -10.05 -0.96 2.39
C PHE A 231 -10.86 0.10 1.63
N GLN A 232 -12.19 0.15 1.85
CA GLN A 232 -13.05 1.13 1.21
C GLN A 232 -12.82 2.54 1.75
N THR A 233 -12.54 2.67 3.05
CA THR A 233 -12.15 3.95 3.67
C THR A 233 -10.88 4.52 3.04
N ALA A 234 -9.84 3.71 2.87
CA ALA A 234 -8.61 4.13 2.21
C ALA A 234 -8.86 4.52 0.74
N ARG A 235 -9.70 3.76 0.02
CA ARG A 235 -10.12 4.12 -1.35
C ARG A 235 -10.87 5.46 -1.40
N ALA A 236 -11.77 5.72 -0.46
CA ALA A 236 -12.50 6.99 -0.38
C ALA A 236 -11.54 8.17 -0.13
N LEU A 237 -10.53 8.00 0.74
CA LEU A 237 -9.52 9.03 1.00
C LEU A 237 -8.68 9.34 -0.25
N HIS A 238 -8.28 8.31 -1.01
CA HIS A 238 -7.54 8.51 -2.26
C HIS A 238 -8.44 9.12 -3.34
N MET A 239 -9.71 8.73 -3.42
CA MET A 239 -10.67 9.38 -4.32
C MET A 239 -10.84 10.86 -4.01
N LEU A 240 -10.95 11.25 -2.73
CA LEU A 240 -11.01 12.67 -2.31
C LEU A 240 -9.77 13.45 -2.82
N GLN A 241 -8.57 12.91 -2.61
CA GLN A 241 -7.33 13.52 -3.11
C GLN A 241 -7.30 13.68 -4.63
N ILE A 242 -7.77 12.66 -5.37
CA ILE A 242 -7.85 12.69 -6.83
C ILE A 242 -8.86 13.74 -7.30
N LEU A 243 -10.03 13.85 -6.65
CA LEU A 243 -11.06 14.85 -6.97
C LEU A 243 -10.58 16.28 -6.75
N LEU A 244 -9.75 16.51 -5.73
CA LEU A 244 -9.11 17.81 -5.49
C LEU A 244 -7.96 18.10 -6.47
N GLY A 245 -7.49 17.13 -7.25
CA GLY A 245 -6.31 17.25 -8.10
C GLY A 245 -4.99 17.33 -7.32
N SER A 246 -4.96 16.79 -6.10
CA SER A 246 -3.90 17.07 -5.12
C SER A 246 -2.84 15.97 -4.97
N ILE A 247 -2.71 15.08 -5.97
CA ILE A 247 -1.69 14.01 -6.00
C ILE A 247 -0.68 14.31 -7.10
N GLU A 248 0.61 14.16 -6.79
CA GLU A 248 1.74 14.44 -7.68
C GLU A 248 1.84 15.89 -8.17
N VAL A 249 1.16 16.82 -7.51
CA VAL A 249 1.21 18.26 -7.84
C VAL A 249 1.94 19.07 -6.75
N PRO A 250 2.42 20.29 -7.06
CA PRO A 250 2.98 21.20 -6.05
C PRO A 250 2.01 21.44 -4.89
N GLY A 251 2.50 21.31 -3.65
CA GLY A 251 1.68 21.45 -2.44
C GLY A 251 0.76 20.27 -2.10
N GLY A 252 0.71 19.24 -2.95
CA GLY A 252 -0.09 18.03 -2.75
C GLY A 252 0.68 16.87 -2.10
N TYR A 253 0.15 15.66 -2.25
CA TYR A 253 0.82 14.41 -1.86
C TYR A 253 1.74 13.92 -2.99
N ARG A 254 2.95 13.47 -2.67
CA ARG A 254 3.97 13.05 -3.64
C ARG A 254 4.44 11.62 -3.36
N PHE A 255 4.48 10.78 -4.38
CA PHE A 255 5.07 9.44 -4.34
C PHE A 255 6.59 9.49 -4.26
N LYS A 256 7.14 8.50 -3.57
CA LYS A 256 8.57 8.22 -3.46
C LYS A 256 8.98 7.14 -4.47
N PRO A 257 10.09 7.28 -5.20
CA PRO A 257 10.60 6.22 -6.07
C PRO A 257 10.76 4.88 -5.32
N PRO A 258 10.44 3.73 -5.94
CA PRO A 258 10.10 3.52 -7.35
C PRO A 258 8.61 3.70 -7.68
N TYR A 259 7.83 4.31 -6.80
CA TYR A 259 6.42 4.62 -7.04
C TYR A 259 6.29 6.01 -7.69
N PRO A 260 5.21 6.25 -8.44
CA PRO A 260 4.04 5.39 -8.56
C PRO A 260 4.12 4.33 -9.67
N LYS A 261 3.52 3.14 -9.44
CA LYS A 261 3.44 2.04 -10.41
C LYS A 261 1.98 1.66 -10.69
N PRO A 262 1.62 1.32 -11.93
CA PRO A 262 0.30 0.76 -12.23
C PRO A 262 0.15 -0.64 -11.62
N PRO A 263 -1.08 -1.06 -11.24
CA PRO A 263 -1.33 -2.40 -10.69
C PRO A 263 -0.87 -3.53 -11.63
N GLU A 264 -0.94 -3.32 -12.95
CA GLU A 264 -0.49 -4.29 -13.96
C GLU A 264 1.04 -4.48 -14.01
N ALA A 265 1.81 -3.53 -13.45
CA ALA A 265 3.26 -3.68 -13.31
C ALA A 265 3.67 -4.50 -12.08
N HIS A 266 2.71 -4.85 -11.21
CA HIS A 266 2.94 -5.72 -10.09
C HIS A 266 2.73 -7.19 -10.46
N PRO A 267 3.41 -8.13 -9.78
CA PRO A 267 3.15 -9.55 -9.97
C PRO A 267 1.70 -9.89 -9.65
N LYS A 268 1.13 -10.81 -10.42
CA LYS A 268 -0.14 -11.46 -10.08
C LYS A 268 0.08 -12.46 -8.93
N PRO A 269 -0.99 -12.95 -8.28
CA PRO A 269 -0.85 -13.98 -7.25
C PRO A 269 -0.19 -15.26 -7.78
N HIS A 270 0.70 -15.85 -6.97
CA HIS A 270 1.43 -17.08 -7.26
C HIS A 270 1.27 -18.10 -6.12
N ALA A 271 1.27 -19.40 -6.46
CA ALA A 271 1.19 -20.50 -5.50
C ALA A 271 1.87 -21.79 -5.97
N ARG A 272 2.54 -21.81 -7.13
CA ARG A 272 3.11 -23.05 -7.63
C ARG A 272 4.39 -23.36 -6.86
N VAL A 273 4.41 -24.53 -6.24
CA VAL A 273 5.58 -25.05 -5.55
C VAL A 273 6.04 -26.32 -6.27
N THR A 274 7.33 -26.37 -6.60
CA THR A 274 7.98 -27.56 -7.15
C THR A 274 9.22 -27.85 -6.30
N PRO A 275 9.33 -29.03 -5.65
CA PRO A 275 10.49 -29.36 -4.83
C PRO A 275 11.82 -29.16 -5.57
N GLY A 276 12.80 -28.54 -4.89
CA GLY A 276 14.12 -28.26 -5.45
C GLY A 276 14.15 -27.18 -6.55
N LYS A 277 13.05 -26.46 -6.79
CA LYS A 277 12.99 -25.32 -7.71
C LYS A 277 12.60 -24.03 -6.97
N PRO A 278 13.01 -22.85 -7.49
CA PRO A 278 12.49 -21.59 -7.00
C PRO A 278 10.96 -21.53 -7.09
N LEU A 279 10.35 -20.70 -6.24
CA LEU A 279 8.94 -20.35 -6.37
C LEU A 279 8.67 -19.71 -7.74
N ASP A 280 7.47 -19.89 -8.27
CA ASP A 280 7.06 -19.36 -9.58
C ASP A 280 6.83 -17.84 -9.60
N GLY A 281 6.91 -17.20 -8.45
CA GLY A 281 6.87 -15.76 -8.29
C GLY A 281 7.00 -15.34 -6.81
N PRO A 282 6.94 -14.04 -6.53
CA PRO A 282 6.93 -13.53 -5.17
C PRO A 282 5.62 -13.93 -4.44
N HIS A 283 5.67 -13.91 -3.11
CA HIS A 283 4.50 -14.20 -2.26
C HIS A 283 3.44 -13.09 -2.28
N LEU A 284 3.82 -11.89 -2.75
CA LEU A 284 2.95 -10.74 -2.97
C LEU A 284 2.22 -10.86 -4.31
N GLY A 285 1.00 -10.33 -4.41
CA GLY A 285 0.23 -10.40 -5.65
C GLY A 285 -0.86 -9.33 -5.74
N TYR A 286 -1.14 -8.87 -6.96
CA TYR A 286 -2.20 -7.89 -7.25
C TYR A 286 -3.21 -8.54 -8.21
N PRO A 287 -4.32 -9.10 -7.69
CA PRO A 287 -5.36 -9.71 -8.52
C PRO A 287 -6.07 -8.68 -9.40
N MET A 288 -6.29 -9.03 -10.67
CA MET A 288 -7.02 -8.22 -11.65
C MET A 288 -8.43 -8.74 -11.93
N GLY A 289 -8.84 -9.81 -11.24
CA GLY A 289 -10.18 -10.41 -11.29
C GLY A 289 -10.22 -11.82 -10.68
N PRO A 290 -11.40 -12.48 -10.69
CA PRO A 290 -11.58 -13.86 -10.21
C PRO A 290 -10.63 -14.91 -10.81
N GLU A 291 -10.18 -14.69 -12.05
CA GLU A 291 -9.22 -15.52 -12.77
C GLU A 291 -7.86 -15.65 -12.05
N ASP A 292 -7.50 -14.66 -11.23
CA ASP A 292 -6.23 -14.61 -10.50
C ASP A 292 -6.31 -15.23 -9.10
N LEU A 293 -7.48 -15.74 -8.67
CA LEU A 293 -7.63 -16.40 -7.37
C LEU A 293 -6.81 -17.70 -7.28
N LEU A 294 -6.23 -17.93 -6.10
CA LEU A 294 -5.41 -19.08 -5.75
C LEU A 294 -6.24 -20.17 -5.07
N ILE A 295 -7.23 -20.66 -5.82
CA ILE A 295 -8.10 -21.78 -5.42
C ILE A 295 -7.92 -22.97 -6.36
N HIS A 296 -8.20 -24.16 -5.86
CA HIS A 296 -8.39 -25.39 -6.64
C HIS A 296 -9.79 -25.40 -7.28
N ASP A 297 -10.03 -26.37 -8.17
CA ASP A 297 -11.32 -26.50 -8.89
C ASP A 297 -12.49 -26.82 -7.94
N ASP A 298 -12.21 -27.43 -6.79
CA ASP A 298 -13.18 -27.69 -5.72
C ASP A 298 -13.42 -26.46 -4.81
N GLY A 299 -12.74 -25.34 -5.06
CA GLY A 299 -12.82 -24.11 -4.28
C GLY A 299 -11.91 -24.04 -3.05
N SER A 300 -11.16 -25.10 -2.74
CA SER A 300 -10.20 -25.08 -1.62
C SER A 300 -9.01 -24.16 -1.91
N ALA A 301 -8.41 -23.60 -0.86
CA ALA A 301 -7.30 -22.65 -0.99
C ALA A 301 -5.98 -23.35 -1.34
N LYS A 302 -5.18 -22.75 -2.22
CA LYS A 302 -3.84 -23.28 -2.58
C LYS A 302 -2.75 -22.92 -1.57
N ARG A 303 -2.98 -21.93 -0.71
CA ARG A 303 -2.01 -21.43 0.27
C ARG A 303 -2.53 -21.63 1.69
N ILE A 304 -1.61 -21.95 2.61
CA ILE A 304 -1.91 -22.13 4.03
C ILE A 304 -2.52 -20.87 4.68
N ASP A 305 -2.16 -19.68 4.23
CA ASP A 305 -2.71 -18.42 4.74
C ASP A 305 -4.07 -18.05 4.11
N LYS A 306 -4.59 -18.87 3.17
CA LYS A 306 -5.85 -18.63 2.43
C LYS A 306 -5.92 -17.26 1.75
N ALA A 307 -4.77 -16.66 1.46
CA ALA A 307 -4.66 -15.45 0.67
C ALA A 307 -5.13 -15.68 -0.78
N PHE A 308 -5.73 -14.66 -1.38
CA PHE A 308 -6.21 -14.66 -2.77
C PHE A 308 -7.31 -15.71 -3.03
N THR A 309 -8.22 -15.86 -2.07
CA THR A 309 -9.41 -16.74 -2.15
C THR A 309 -10.68 -15.90 -2.24
N TRP A 310 -11.85 -16.50 -2.43
CA TRP A 310 -13.13 -15.78 -2.32
C TRP A 310 -13.35 -15.15 -0.93
N GLU A 311 -12.71 -15.72 0.10
CA GLU A 311 -12.77 -15.16 1.45
C GLU A 311 -11.94 -13.89 1.55
N ASN A 312 -10.76 -13.88 0.92
CA ASN A 312 -9.77 -12.81 1.02
C ASN A 312 -9.16 -12.50 -0.36
N PRO A 313 -9.93 -11.96 -1.31
CA PRO A 313 -9.49 -11.86 -2.69
C PRO A 313 -8.35 -10.86 -2.87
N LEU A 314 -8.34 -9.75 -2.11
CA LEU A 314 -7.38 -8.64 -2.26
C LEU A 314 -6.28 -8.63 -1.20
N SER A 315 -5.77 -9.80 -0.80
CA SER A 315 -4.73 -9.94 0.24
C SER A 315 -3.32 -9.76 -0.33
N ALA A 316 -2.98 -8.56 -0.81
CA ALA A 316 -1.75 -8.31 -1.59
C ALA A 316 -0.45 -8.70 -0.88
N HIS A 317 -0.44 -8.71 0.47
CA HIS A 317 0.69 -9.08 1.31
C HIS A 317 0.57 -10.47 1.99
N GLY A 318 -0.41 -11.29 1.58
CA GLY A 318 -0.75 -12.51 2.30
C GLY A 318 -1.46 -12.25 3.64
N LEU A 319 -1.72 -13.31 4.39
CA LEU A 319 -2.46 -13.25 5.66
C LEU A 319 -1.73 -14.01 6.77
N MET A 320 -0.57 -13.50 7.18
CA MET A 320 0.27 -14.15 8.20
C MET A 320 -0.49 -14.51 9.49
N HIS A 321 -1.46 -13.68 9.92
CA HIS A 321 -2.28 -13.92 11.11
C HIS A 321 -3.18 -15.16 11.02
N MET A 322 -3.37 -15.74 9.83
CA MET A 322 -4.18 -16.94 9.62
C MET A 322 -3.36 -18.23 9.60
N VAL A 323 -2.02 -18.14 9.52
CA VAL A 323 -1.15 -19.29 9.29
C VAL A 323 -1.24 -20.32 10.43
N ILE A 324 -1.18 -19.87 11.69
CA ILE A 324 -1.19 -20.79 12.84
C ILE A 324 -2.53 -21.48 12.99
N SER A 325 -3.65 -20.75 12.90
CA SER A 325 -4.98 -21.35 13.00
C SER A 325 -5.26 -22.33 11.87
N ASN A 326 -4.81 -22.03 10.65
CA ASN A 326 -4.99 -22.92 9.50
C ASN A 326 -4.07 -24.14 9.57
N ALA A 327 -2.83 -23.98 10.04
CA ALA A 327 -1.91 -25.09 10.29
C ALA A 327 -2.44 -26.04 11.37
N HIS A 328 -2.95 -25.48 12.47
CA HIS A 328 -3.61 -26.25 13.54
C HIS A 328 -4.84 -27.00 13.04
N ALA A 329 -5.70 -26.34 12.26
CA ALA A 329 -6.88 -26.97 11.66
C ALA A 329 -6.54 -28.00 10.57
N GLY A 330 -5.34 -27.95 9.99
CA GLY A 330 -4.97 -28.72 8.81
C GLY A 330 -5.76 -28.32 7.56
N ASP A 331 -6.21 -27.07 7.48
CA ASP A 331 -7.05 -26.53 6.40
C ASP A 331 -6.41 -25.27 5.81
N PRO A 332 -5.98 -25.29 4.52
CA PRO A 332 -6.30 -26.29 3.50
C PRO A 332 -5.49 -27.59 3.54
N TYR A 333 -4.39 -27.63 4.30
CA TYR A 333 -3.55 -28.82 4.44
C TYR A 333 -2.71 -28.74 5.71
N ARG A 334 -2.18 -29.90 6.15
CA ARG A 334 -1.21 -29.96 7.24
C ARG A 334 0.19 -29.53 6.76
N ILE A 335 0.95 -28.94 7.67
CA ILE A 335 2.37 -28.63 7.47
C ILE A 335 3.22 -29.55 8.33
N ASP A 336 4.47 -29.80 7.92
CA ASP A 336 5.44 -30.57 8.70
C ASP A 336 6.42 -29.71 9.50
N THR A 337 6.52 -28.43 9.16
CA THR A 337 7.47 -27.47 9.69
C THR A 337 6.89 -26.06 9.57
N LEU A 338 6.96 -25.28 10.65
CA LEU A 338 6.62 -23.86 10.66
C LEU A 338 7.89 -23.03 10.92
N PHE A 339 8.29 -22.20 9.96
CA PHE A 339 9.44 -21.31 10.13
C PHE A 339 8.97 -19.86 10.26
N LEU A 340 9.30 -19.23 11.38
CA LEU A 340 9.00 -17.84 11.70
C LEU A 340 10.30 -17.03 11.90
N TYR A 341 10.27 -15.76 11.49
CA TYR A 341 11.38 -14.82 11.64
C TYR A 341 10.85 -13.48 12.15
N MET A 342 11.34 -13.05 13.32
CA MET A 342 11.01 -11.74 13.93
C MET A 342 9.50 -11.45 14.02
N ALA A 343 8.69 -12.51 14.11
CA ALA A 343 7.24 -12.47 14.11
C ALA A 343 6.71 -13.13 15.39
N ASN A 344 6.43 -12.31 16.40
CA ASN A 344 6.00 -12.79 17.71
C ASN A 344 4.48 -13.08 17.74
N MET A 345 4.10 -14.19 17.11
CA MET A 345 2.71 -14.61 16.92
C MET A 345 2.02 -15.07 18.21
N ALA A 346 2.75 -15.45 19.26
CA ALA A 346 2.17 -15.73 20.59
C ALA A 346 1.73 -14.45 21.31
N TRP A 347 2.09 -13.28 20.78
CA TRP A 347 1.82 -11.98 21.38
C TRP A 347 1.33 -10.95 20.34
N ASN A 348 2.09 -9.91 20.06
CA ASN A 348 1.64 -8.71 19.35
C ASN A 348 1.31 -8.89 17.86
N SER A 349 1.76 -9.99 17.23
CA SER A 349 1.45 -10.29 15.83
C SER A 349 0.18 -11.15 15.67
N SER A 350 -0.48 -11.51 16.77
CA SER A 350 -1.76 -12.23 16.77
C SER A 350 -2.92 -11.31 17.11
N MET A 351 -4.10 -11.66 16.58
CA MET A 351 -5.38 -11.03 16.92
C MET A 351 -6.05 -11.72 18.13
N ASN A 352 -5.57 -12.89 18.53
CA ASN A 352 -6.07 -13.67 19.66
C ASN A 352 -4.92 -14.46 20.30
N THR A 353 -4.21 -13.81 21.23
CA THR A 353 -2.98 -14.35 21.84
C THR A 353 -3.23 -15.66 22.58
N SER A 354 -4.29 -15.73 23.38
CA SER A 354 -4.61 -16.89 24.21
C SER A 354 -4.88 -18.14 23.38
N GLN A 355 -5.72 -18.03 22.33
CA GLN A 355 -6.01 -19.18 21.47
C GLN A 355 -4.79 -19.58 20.62
N VAL A 356 -3.99 -18.61 20.15
CA VAL A 356 -2.77 -18.94 19.41
C VAL A 356 -1.78 -19.72 20.28
N MET A 357 -1.56 -19.31 21.53
CA MET A 357 -0.70 -20.05 22.46
C MET A 357 -1.22 -21.47 22.74
N GLN A 358 -2.53 -21.64 22.84
CA GLN A 358 -3.15 -22.97 22.95
C GLN A 358 -2.89 -23.82 21.70
N MET A 359 -3.13 -23.28 20.50
CA MET A 359 -2.91 -24.00 19.24
C MET A 359 -1.44 -24.43 19.05
N LEU A 360 -0.50 -23.62 19.52
CA LEU A 360 0.94 -23.91 19.47
C LEU A 360 1.37 -25.04 20.42
N THR A 361 0.54 -25.40 21.42
CA THR A 361 0.85 -26.42 22.43
C THR A 361 -0.06 -27.63 22.37
N GLU A 362 -1.12 -27.59 21.56
CA GLU A 362 -2.08 -28.68 21.47
C GLU A 362 -1.45 -29.91 20.83
N THR A 363 -1.74 -31.08 21.42
CA THR A 363 -1.30 -32.38 20.93
C THR A 363 -2.49 -33.19 20.43
N ASP A 364 -2.28 -34.05 19.45
CA ASP A 364 -3.28 -35.00 19.01
C ASP A 364 -3.42 -36.20 19.98
N ALA A 365 -4.25 -37.18 19.60
CA ALA A 365 -4.49 -38.36 20.43
C ALA A 365 -3.27 -39.28 20.60
N ALA A 366 -2.24 -39.14 19.76
CA ALA A 366 -0.97 -39.86 19.89
C ALA A 366 0.03 -39.13 20.82
N GLY A 367 -0.29 -37.89 21.23
CA GLY A 367 0.58 -37.04 22.02
C GLY A 367 1.57 -36.22 21.20
N ASP A 368 1.46 -36.24 19.87
CA ASP A 368 2.28 -35.43 18.97
C ASP A 368 1.68 -34.02 18.87
N TYR A 369 2.52 -32.98 18.80
CA TYR A 369 2.05 -31.62 18.57
C TYR A 369 1.31 -31.51 17.24
N VAL A 370 0.16 -30.84 17.24
CA VAL A 370 -0.67 -30.65 16.03
C VAL A 370 0.08 -29.85 14.97
N ILE A 371 0.84 -28.83 15.40
CA ILE A 371 1.79 -28.11 14.54
C ILE A 371 3.20 -28.66 14.84
N PRO A 372 3.75 -29.51 13.97
CA PRO A 372 5.09 -30.06 14.17
C PRO A 372 6.18 -29.03 13.83
N ARG A 373 7.30 -29.12 14.55
CA ARG A 373 8.60 -28.51 14.21
C ARG A 373 8.52 -27.00 13.94
N ILE A 374 8.52 -26.22 15.01
CA ILE A 374 8.54 -24.78 14.97
C ILE A 374 10.02 -24.31 15.00
N LEU A 375 10.46 -23.72 13.90
CA LEU A 375 11.75 -23.06 13.78
C LEU A 375 11.52 -21.56 13.96
N TYR A 376 12.29 -20.93 14.84
CA TYR A 376 12.13 -19.51 15.11
C TYR A 376 13.47 -18.77 15.12
N SER A 377 13.53 -17.65 14.41
CA SER A 377 14.66 -16.71 14.46
C SER A 377 14.24 -15.40 15.08
N ASP A 378 14.92 -15.00 16.15
CA ASP A 378 14.69 -13.77 16.90
C ASP A 378 16.00 -13.29 17.52
N ALA A 379 16.12 -11.97 17.68
CA ALA A 379 17.23 -11.34 18.37
C ALA A 379 17.03 -11.34 19.91
N TYR A 380 15.79 -11.56 20.35
CA TYR A 380 15.36 -11.53 21.76
C TYR A 380 14.68 -12.85 22.17
N SER A 381 14.68 -13.13 23.46
CA SER A 381 13.79 -14.15 24.03
C SER A 381 12.37 -13.59 24.11
N SER A 382 11.65 -13.61 22.99
CA SER A 382 10.24 -13.23 22.89
C SER A 382 9.32 -14.39 23.25
N GLU A 383 8.02 -14.13 23.40
CA GLU A 383 7.02 -15.14 23.79
C GLU A 383 7.03 -16.36 22.85
N MET A 384 7.23 -16.16 21.54
CA MET A 384 7.33 -17.26 20.58
C MET A 384 8.49 -18.23 20.84
N VAL A 385 9.57 -17.81 21.50
CA VAL A 385 10.71 -18.69 21.81
C VAL A 385 10.27 -19.88 22.69
N ALA A 386 9.30 -19.69 23.57
CA ALA A 386 8.80 -20.76 24.43
C ALA A 386 8.08 -21.89 23.67
N PHE A 387 7.70 -21.65 22.42
CA PHE A 387 6.96 -22.58 21.57
C PHE A 387 7.82 -23.16 20.43
N ALA A 388 9.09 -22.76 20.33
CA ALA A 388 9.97 -23.20 19.24
C ALA A 388 10.70 -24.49 19.60
N ASP A 389 10.79 -25.42 18.64
CA ASP A 389 11.63 -26.62 18.72
C ASP A 389 13.11 -26.29 18.45
N LEU A 390 13.35 -25.31 17.58
CA LEU A 390 14.68 -24.82 17.25
C LEU A 390 14.70 -23.30 17.18
N VAL A 391 15.57 -22.69 17.98
CA VAL A 391 15.82 -21.26 17.96
C VAL A 391 17.12 -20.99 17.21
N LEU A 392 17.06 -20.10 16.24
CA LEU A 392 18.21 -19.54 15.52
C LEU A 392 18.46 -18.13 16.06
N PRO A 393 19.39 -17.94 17.02
CA PRO A 393 19.55 -16.65 17.67
C PRO A 393 20.16 -15.62 16.70
N ASP A 394 19.41 -14.54 16.45
CA ASP A 394 19.77 -13.49 15.51
C ASP A 394 20.58 -12.38 16.19
N THR A 395 21.31 -11.62 15.37
CA THR A 395 22.01 -10.42 15.79
C THR A 395 21.05 -9.23 15.93
N THR A 396 21.48 -8.20 16.65
CA THR A 396 20.82 -6.90 16.64
C THR A 396 21.21 -6.10 15.38
N TYR A 397 20.51 -5.00 15.11
CA TYR A 397 20.79 -4.14 13.94
C TYR A 397 22.18 -3.49 13.93
N LEU A 398 22.92 -3.52 15.06
CA LEU A 398 24.29 -2.98 15.20
C LEU A 398 25.39 -3.98 14.81
N GLU A 399 25.02 -5.25 14.63
CA GLU A 399 25.94 -6.39 14.56
C GLU A 399 25.90 -7.10 13.19
N ARG A 400 25.13 -6.58 12.22
CA ARG A 400 24.91 -7.24 10.92
C ARG A 400 24.95 -6.30 9.73
N HIS A 401 25.16 -6.92 8.57
CA HIS A 401 24.85 -6.30 7.31
C HIS A 401 23.35 -6.43 7.04
N ASP A 402 22.69 -5.30 6.73
CA ASP A 402 21.32 -5.27 6.18
C ASP A 402 21.34 -4.39 4.92
N CYS A 403 20.42 -4.64 3.99
CA CYS A 403 20.17 -3.76 2.87
C CYS A 403 18.75 -3.20 2.98
N ILE A 404 18.65 -1.88 3.11
CA ILE A 404 17.40 -1.14 3.05
C ILE A 404 17.19 -0.73 1.59
N SER A 405 16.71 -1.69 0.81
CA SER A 405 16.69 -1.65 -0.66
C SER A 405 15.44 -0.97 -1.22
N LEU A 406 15.56 -0.49 -2.46
CA LEU A 406 14.47 -0.03 -3.33
C LEU A 406 13.41 -1.09 -3.68
N LEU A 407 13.63 -2.34 -3.27
CA LEU A 407 12.82 -3.49 -3.67
C LEU A 407 11.64 -3.82 -2.78
N ASP A 408 11.63 -3.28 -1.57
CA ASP A 408 10.52 -3.47 -0.64
C ASP A 408 9.65 -2.20 -0.58
N ARG A 409 10.11 -1.20 0.17
CA ARG A 409 9.41 0.08 0.37
C ARG A 409 10.34 1.27 0.09
N PRO A 410 9.79 2.40 -0.38
CA PRO A 410 10.58 3.62 -0.53
C PRO A 410 11.09 4.10 0.83
N ILE A 411 12.40 4.25 0.96
CA ILE A 411 13.01 4.76 2.19
C ILE A 411 13.43 6.24 2.10
N GLY A 412 13.20 6.83 0.93
CA GLY A 412 13.68 8.15 0.55
C GLY A 412 12.65 9.26 0.64
N GLU A 413 13.06 10.40 0.10
CA GLU A 413 12.21 11.56 -0.12
C GLU A 413 11.58 11.50 -1.53
N PRO A 414 10.44 12.17 -1.80
CA PRO A 414 9.78 12.17 -3.10
C PRO A 414 10.60 12.76 -4.26
N ASP A 415 11.70 13.45 -3.97
CA ASP A 415 12.57 14.10 -4.94
C ASP A 415 13.84 13.28 -5.26
N SER A 416 14.02 12.10 -4.66
CA SER A 416 15.21 11.28 -4.92
C SER A 416 14.98 9.77 -4.86
N LEU A 417 15.83 9.04 -5.58
CA LEU A 417 16.03 7.61 -5.40
C LEU A 417 16.97 7.37 -4.20
N ASN A 418 16.57 6.52 -3.26
CA ASN A 418 17.35 6.28 -2.06
C ASN A 418 17.37 4.80 -1.64
N ASP A 419 18.55 4.32 -1.25
CA ASP A 419 18.73 3.09 -0.51
C ASP A 419 19.85 3.26 0.54
N ALA A 420 19.92 2.31 1.46
CA ALA A 420 20.88 2.34 2.56
C ALA A 420 21.39 0.94 2.89
N ILE A 421 22.52 0.90 3.57
CA ILE A 421 23.01 -0.30 4.25
C ILE A 421 22.96 -0.10 5.76
N ARG A 422 22.84 -1.21 6.48
CA ARG A 422 23.41 -1.32 7.83
C ARG A 422 24.67 -2.16 7.71
N TRP A 423 25.66 -1.88 8.54
CA TRP A 423 26.87 -2.68 8.66
C TRP A 423 27.21 -2.85 10.15
N PRO A 424 27.94 -3.91 10.51
CA PRO A 424 28.34 -4.14 11.89
C PRO A 424 29.21 -2.98 12.39
N VAL A 425 28.79 -2.35 13.49
CA VAL A 425 29.59 -1.36 14.22
C VAL A 425 30.17 -1.93 15.51
N VAL A 426 29.66 -3.09 15.94
CA VAL A 426 30.20 -3.90 17.04
C VAL A 426 30.24 -5.37 16.63
N PRO A 427 31.28 -6.13 17.01
CA PRO A 427 31.27 -7.58 16.85
C PRO A 427 30.30 -8.21 17.87
N PRO A 428 29.60 -9.30 17.51
CA PRO A 428 28.87 -10.09 18.50
C PRO A 428 29.82 -10.64 19.58
N ASP A 429 29.39 -10.62 20.84
CA ASP A 429 30.08 -11.20 22.01
C ASP A 429 29.46 -12.54 22.47
N ARG A 430 28.56 -13.07 21.64
CA ARG A 430 27.68 -14.24 21.88
C ARG A 430 27.63 -15.11 20.62
N ASP A 431 27.23 -16.36 20.77
CA ASP A 431 27.08 -17.31 19.64
C ASP A 431 25.79 -17.04 18.86
N VAL A 432 25.82 -16.00 18.03
CA VAL A 432 24.69 -15.54 17.21
C VAL A 432 25.15 -15.23 15.79
N ARG A 433 24.22 -15.28 14.84
CA ARG A 433 24.50 -15.00 13.43
C ARG A 433 23.37 -14.20 12.83
N GLY A 434 23.71 -13.18 12.03
CA GLY A 434 22.72 -12.41 11.27
C GLY A 434 21.88 -13.33 10.39
N PHE A 435 20.56 -13.29 10.57
CA PHE A 435 19.64 -14.27 10.01
C PHE A 435 19.74 -14.39 8.50
N GLN A 436 19.99 -13.29 7.78
CA GLN A 436 20.15 -13.32 6.33
C GLN A 436 21.37 -14.16 5.89
N SER A 437 22.47 -14.11 6.64
CA SER A 437 23.62 -14.99 6.39
C SER A 437 23.31 -16.44 6.75
N VAL A 438 22.46 -16.68 7.76
CA VAL A 438 21.97 -18.04 8.10
C VAL A 438 21.11 -18.60 6.98
N LEU A 439 20.24 -17.79 6.35
CA LEU A 439 19.43 -18.22 5.20
C LEU A 439 20.29 -18.63 3.99
N LEU A 440 21.38 -17.89 3.71
CA LEU A 440 22.32 -18.24 2.63
C LEU A 440 23.04 -19.56 2.92
N ASP A 441 23.53 -19.74 4.16
CA ASP A 441 24.17 -20.99 4.62
C ASP A 441 23.19 -22.17 4.54
N LEU A 442 21.95 -22.00 5.01
CA LEU A 442 20.90 -23.02 4.92
C LEU A 442 20.60 -23.37 3.46
N GLY A 443 20.47 -22.38 2.58
CA GLY A 443 20.25 -22.59 1.15
C GLY A 443 21.39 -23.38 0.49
N ALA A 444 22.64 -23.11 0.88
CA ALA A 444 23.80 -23.85 0.38
C ALA A 444 23.83 -25.30 0.90
N ARG A 445 23.55 -25.52 2.20
CA ARG A 445 23.46 -26.88 2.79
C ARG A 445 22.36 -27.74 2.17
N LEU A 446 21.27 -27.11 1.75
CA LEU A 446 20.16 -27.74 1.04
C LEU A 446 20.43 -27.91 -0.48
N GLY A 447 21.55 -27.39 -1.00
CA GLY A 447 21.88 -27.47 -2.42
C GLY A 447 20.90 -26.70 -3.32
N LEU A 448 20.30 -25.61 -2.82
CA LEU A 448 19.27 -24.89 -3.56
C LEU A 448 19.84 -24.19 -4.81
N PRO A 449 19.13 -24.19 -5.95
CA PRO A 449 19.55 -23.47 -7.15
C PRO A 449 19.84 -22.00 -6.86
N GLY A 450 21.00 -21.53 -7.32
CA GLY A 450 21.46 -20.15 -7.10
C GLY A 450 22.11 -19.89 -5.73
N MET A 451 22.12 -20.88 -4.82
CA MET A 451 22.80 -20.80 -3.52
C MET A 451 24.10 -21.62 -3.47
N VAL A 452 24.33 -22.47 -4.47
CA VAL A 452 25.58 -23.23 -4.67
C VAL A 452 26.15 -22.99 -6.07
N LYS A 453 27.47 -23.12 -6.20
CA LYS A 453 28.19 -23.16 -7.49
C LYS A 453 28.09 -24.55 -8.11
N GLU A 454 28.61 -24.70 -9.33
CA GLU A 454 28.63 -26.00 -10.03
C GLU A 454 29.41 -27.09 -9.28
N ASP A 455 30.40 -26.69 -8.47
CA ASP A 455 31.20 -27.60 -7.61
C ASP A 455 30.53 -27.93 -6.26
N GLY A 456 29.31 -27.42 -6.01
CA GLY A 456 28.56 -27.61 -4.78
C GLY A 456 28.97 -26.69 -3.62
N THR A 457 29.98 -25.83 -3.79
CA THR A 457 30.36 -24.86 -2.75
C THR A 457 29.36 -23.70 -2.66
N PRO A 458 29.22 -23.02 -1.50
CA PRO A 458 28.32 -21.88 -1.36
C PRO A 458 28.56 -20.79 -2.41
N ALA A 459 27.49 -20.29 -3.02
CA ALA A 459 27.55 -19.20 -4.00
C ALA A 459 27.90 -17.84 -3.36
N TYR A 460 27.50 -17.65 -2.09
CA TYR A 460 27.74 -16.45 -1.31
C TYR A 460 28.35 -16.84 0.04
N ARG A 461 29.39 -16.12 0.48
CA ARG A 461 30.02 -16.35 1.79
C ARG A 461 29.12 -15.94 2.95
N ASP A 462 28.49 -14.78 2.82
CA ASP A 462 27.66 -14.14 3.83
C ASP A 462 26.71 -13.13 3.15
N TYR A 463 25.89 -12.42 3.93
CA TYR A 463 24.97 -11.45 3.38
C TYR A 463 25.65 -10.21 2.78
N ALA A 464 26.85 -9.82 3.23
CA ALA A 464 27.60 -8.71 2.64
C ALA A 464 28.06 -9.05 1.20
N ASP A 465 28.51 -10.28 1.00
CA ASP A 465 28.82 -10.83 -0.31
C ASP A 465 27.58 -10.89 -1.21
N TYR A 466 26.45 -11.35 -0.67
CA TYR A 466 25.17 -11.38 -1.39
C TYR A 466 24.72 -9.99 -1.85
N ILE A 467 24.68 -8.98 -0.97
CA ILE A 467 24.20 -7.63 -1.35
C ILE A 467 25.10 -6.96 -2.39
N THR A 468 26.39 -7.32 -2.41
CA THR A 468 27.35 -6.80 -3.38
C THR A 468 27.17 -7.46 -4.74
N ASN A 469 27.09 -8.80 -4.76
CA ASN A 469 27.27 -9.60 -5.97
C ASN A 469 25.97 -10.13 -6.58
N HIS A 470 24.90 -10.28 -5.80
CA HIS A 470 23.63 -10.76 -6.33
C HIS A 470 23.04 -9.76 -7.33
N GLN A 471 22.58 -10.28 -8.46
CA GLN A 471 21.81 -9.55 -9.45
C GLN A 471 20.47 -10.26 -9.64
N ARG A 472 19.36 -9.59 -9.32
CA ARG A 472 18.02 -10.15 -9.57
C ARG A 472 17.71 -10.25 -11.06
N ARG A 473 18.37 -9.40 -11.84
CA ARG A 473 18.37 -9.34 -13.29
C ARG A 473 19.68 -8.68 -13.75
N PRO A 474 20.10 -8.86 -15.01
CA PRO A 474 21.34 -8.28 -15.50
C PRO A 474 21.46 -6.79 -15.17
N GLY A 475 22.54 -6.42 -14.49
CA GLY A 475 22.84 -5.04 -14.12
C GLY A 475 22.05 -4.47 -12.95
N VAL A 476 21.17 -5.22 -12.27
CA VAL A 476 20.40 -4.69 -11.14
C VAL A 476 20.51 -5.58 -9.91
N GLY A 477 21.22 -5.07 -8.90
CA GLY A 477 21.40 -5.71 -7.60
C GLY A 477 20.46 -5.15 -6.51
N PRO A 478 20.71 -5.53 -5.24
CA PRO A 478 19.99 -4.99 -4.08
C PRO A 478 20.25 -3.51 -3.79
N LEU A 479 21.43 -2.98 -4.15
CA LEU A 479 21.85 -1.60 -3.93
C LEU A 479 22.05 -0.87 -5.27
N ALA A 480 21.65 0.40 -5.34
CA ALA A 480 21.67 1.24 -6.53
C ALA A 480 22.92 2.12 -6.64
N GLY A 481 23.55 2.49 -5.54
CA GLY A 481 24.69 3.41 -5.53
C GLY A 481 26.00 2.77 -5.99
N TRP A 482 26.86 3.54 -6.66
CA TRP A 482 28.22 3.17 -7.04
C TRP A 482 28.34 1.81 -7.76
N ARG A 483 27.54 1.58 -8.81
CA ARG A 483 27.62 0.38 -9.66
C ARG A 483 28.81 0.41 -10.61
N GLY A 484 29.17 -0.74 -11.19
CA GLY A 484 30.27 -0.85 -12.17
C GLY A 484 31.63 -0.46 -11.58
N ASP A 485 32.30 0.51 -12.19
CA ASP A 485 33.59 1.06 -11.71
C ASP A 485 33.48 1.97 -10.47
N GLY A 486 32.26 2.14 -9.94
CA GLY A 486 31.97 3.02 -8.83
C GLY A 486 31.44 4.39 -9.23
N SER A 487 31.26 4.69 -10.52
CA SER A 487 30.59 5.90 -10.99
C SER A 487 29.11 5.68 -11.34
N GLY A 488 28.67 4.43 -11.46
CA GLY A 488 27.33 4.05 -11.91
C GLY A 488 26.24 4.22 -10.85
N SER A 489 24.98 4.30 -11.31
CA SER A 489 23.80 4.45 -10.45
C SER A 489 22.57 3.73 -10.99
N GLY A 490 21.89 2.98 -10.13
CA GLY A 490 20.69 2.20 -10.45
C GLY A 490 20.98 0.92 -11.24
N ARG A 491 21.55 1.05 -12.44
CA ARG A 491 21.98 -0.08 -13.30
C ARG A 491 23.50 -0.14 -13.43
N GLY A 492 24.05 -1.36 -13.46
CA GLY A 492 25.46 -1.66 -13.72
C GLY A 492 25.91 -2.97 -13.05
N ASP A 493 27.10 -3.44 -13.43
CA ASP A 493 27.72 -4.63 -12.86
C ASP A 493 27.97 -4.50 -11.34
N PRO A 494 28.10 -5.61 -10.61
CA PRO A 494 28.51 -5.59 -9.21
C PRO A 494 29.83 -4.82 -9.05
N ASN A 495 29.90 -3.96 -8.03
CA ASN A 495 31.13 -3.25 -7.68
C ASN A 495 31.70 -3.87 -6.40
N PRO A 496 32.88 -4.50 -6.42
CA PRO A 496 33.50 -5.06 -5.22
C PRO A 496 33.73 -4.05 -4.09
N GLY A 497 33.87 -2.76 -4.42
CA GLY A 497 34.01 -1.67 -3.45
C GLY A 497 32.68 -1.03 -3.03
N GLN A 498 31.52 -1.56 -3.44
CA GLN A 498 30.21 -0.91 -3.23
C GLN A 498 29.95 -0.66 -1.74
N ILE A 499 30.10 -1.66 -0.88
CA ILE A 499 29.85 -1.51 0.57
C ILE A 499 30.72 -0.41 1.18
N GLN A 500 32.02 -0.38 0.85
CA GLN A 500 32.92 0.64 1.39
C GLN A 500 32.49 2.05 0.94
N ARG A 501 32.03 2.22 -0.30
CA ARG A 501 31.50 3.51 -0.78
C ARG A 501 30.28 3.95 0.01
N TYR A 502 29.39 3.03 0.35
CA TYR A 502 28.25 3.35 1.23
C TYR A 502 28.75 3.77 2.62
N ILE A 503 29.69 3.02 3.23
CA ILE A 503 30.24 3.36 4.55
C ILE A 503 30.87 4.77 4.53
N ASP A 504 31.70 5.06 3.52
CA ASP A 504 32.35 6.36 3.34
C ASP A 504 31.31 7.48 3.16
N ASN A 505 30.14 7.16 2.61
CA ASN A 505 29.01 8.08 2.43
C ASN A 505 27.98 8.02 3.58
N GLY A 506 28.36 7.50 4.75
CA GLY A 506 27.49 7.48 5.94
C GLY A 506 26.38 6.43 5.92
N GLY A 507 26.50 5.40 5.08
CA GLY A 507 25.57 4.27 5.00
C GLY A 507 24.41 4.45 4.03
N PHE A 508 24.34 5.56 3.31
CA PHE A 508 23.19 5.94 2.50
C PHE A 508 23.60 6.36 1.10
N TYR A 509 22.69 6.21 0.14
CA TYR A 509 22.85 6.72 -1.22
C TYR A 509 21.63 7.54 -1.64
N SER A 510 21.87 8.61 -2.38
CA SER A 510 20.83 9.46 -2.95
C SER A 510 21.14 9.81 -4.40
N HIS A 511 20.11 9.74 -5.24
CA HIS A 511 20.15 10.28 -6.58
C HIS A 511 18.88 11.10 -6.84
N HIS A 512 19.03 12.41 -6.95
CA HIS A 512 17.89 13.31 -7.15
C HIS A 512 17.23 13.11 -8.52
N ILE A 513 15.91 13.29 -8.52
CA ILE A 513 15.08 13.40 -9.70
C ILE A 513 15.36 14.79 -10.31
N PRO A 514 15.48 14.92 -11.64
CA PRO A 514 15.62 16.21 -12.30
C PRO A 514 14.52 17.18 -11.85
N GLU A 515 14.85 18.45 -11.66
CA GLU A 515 13.93 19.48 -11.16
C GLU A 515 12.59 19.43 -11.91
N GLY A 516 12.65 19.49 -13.25
CA GLY A 516 11.54 19.36 -14.22
C GLY A 516 10.63 18.11 -14.08
N ALA A 517 11.05 17.12 -13.28
CA ALA A 517 10.43 15.80 -13.15
C ALA A 517 10.04 15.44 -11.71
N GLN A 518 10.14 16.38 -10.77
CA GLN A 518 9.82 16.15 -9.35
C GLN A 518 8.33 16.02 -9.02
N PHE A 519 7.48 16.44 -9.96
CA PHE A 519 6.02 16.41 -9.93
C PHE A 519 5.48 15.77 -11.20
N PHE A 520 4.20 15.41 -11.17
CA PHE A 520 3.49 14.74 -12.26
C PHE A 520 4.21 13.44 -12.70
N LYS A 521 4.96 12.77 -11.81
CA LYS A 521 5.84 11.63 -12.15
C LYS A 521 5.19 10.55 -13.02
N PRO A 522 3.95 10.07 -12.76
CA PRO A 522 3.33 9.06 -13.61
C PRO A 522 3.07 9.54 -15.04
N TRP A 523 3.04 10.85 -15.28
CA TRP A 523 2.72 11.46 -16.56
C TRP A 523 3.88 12.26 -17.15
N ASN A 524 4.98 12.44 -16.44
CA ASN A 524 6.11 13.27 -16.85
C ASN A 524 7.12 12.44 -17.65
N ALA A 525 7.33 12.76 -18.92
CA ALA A 525 8.21 11.99 -19.81
C ALA A 525 9.66 11.93 -19.30
N THR A 526 10.18 13.04 -18.77
CA THR A 526 11.53 13.10 -18.19
C THR A 526 11.66 12.20 -16.96
N TYR A 527 10.61 12.11 -16.12
CA TYR A 527 10.61 11.15 -15.02
C TYR A 527 10.62 9.71 -15.53
N GLN A 528 9.81 9.39 -16.55
CA GLN A 528 9.74 8.04 -17.11
C GLN A 528 11.11 7.60 -17.66
N ASP A 529 11.78 8.45 -18.42
CA ASP A 529 13.12 8.18 -18.95
C ASP A 529 14.16 8.02 -17.83
N TRP A 530 14.11 8.89 -16.83
CA TRP A 530 14.96 8.80 -15.65
C TRP A 530 14.75 7.48 -14.90
N ALA A 531 13.49 7.08 -14.66
CA ALA A 531 13.15 5.85 -13.94
C ALA A 531 13.63 4.59 -14.69
N VAL A 532 13.55 4.58 -16.03
CA VAL A 532 14.11 3.51 -16.87
C VAL A 532 15.63 3.46 -16.77
N ALA A 533 16.29 4.61 -16.91
CA ALA A 533 17.74 4.75 -16.85
C ALA A 533 18.33 4.38 -15.47
N ARG A 534 17.53 4.45 -14.40
CA ARG A 534 17.90 4.00 -13.04
C ARG A 534 17.46 2.57 -12.73
N GLY A 535 16.80 1.87 -13.65
CA GLY A 535 16.39 0.47 -13.46
C GLY A 535 15.20 0.27 -12.53
N LEU A 536 14.43 1.34 -12.28
CA LEU A 536 13.15 1.28 -11.57
C LEU A 536 12.07 0.69 -12.47
N TYR A 537 12.07 1.13 -13.75
CA TYR A 537 11.21 0.61 -14.82
C TYR A 537 12.04 -0.05 -15.91
N ASP A 538 11.36 -0.87 -16.71
CA ASP A 538 11.97 -1.57 -17.85
C ASP A 538 11.87 -0.75 -19.12
N LYS A 539 10.74 -0.05 -19.26
CA LYS A 539 10.40 0.92 -20.30
C LYS A 539 9.47 1.98 -19.71
N PRO A 540 9.29 3.15 -20.36
CA PRO A 540 8.28 4.12 -19.95
C PRO A 540 6.90 3.44 -19.79
N ALA A 541 6.25 3.68 -18.66
CA ALA A 541 4.99 3.05 -18.28
C ALA A 541 4.07 4.08 -17.58
N PRO A 542 3.65 5.14 -18.30
CA PRO A 542 2.71 6.10 -17.75
C PRO A 542 1.38 5.42 -17.44
N TYR A 543 0.68 5.88 -16.40
CA TYR A 543 -0.61 5.30 -16.03
C TYR A 543 -1.56 6.34 -15.45
N LEU A 544 -2.85 6.03 -15.48
CA LEU A 544 -3.91 6.88 -14.96
C LEU A 544 -4.31 6.46 -13.55
N PHE A 545 -4.73 7.43 -12.73
CA PHE A 545 -5.42 7.07 -11.50
C PHE A 545 -6.83 6.56 -11.80
N ASN A 546 -7.22 5.51 -11.09
CA ASN A 546 -8.51 4.87 -11.30
C ASN A 546 -9.48 5.28 -10.18
N LEU A 547 -10.52 6.03 -10.55
CA LEU A 547 -11.66 6.34 -9.68
C LEU A 547 -12.65 5.17 -9.63
N TYR A 548 -12.86 4.53 -10.78
CA TYR A 548 -13.65 3.32 -10.94
C TYR A 548 -12.73 2.11 -11.14
N LEU A 549 -12.91 1.04 -10.35
CA LEU A 549 -12.04 -0.16 -10.38
C LEU A 549 -12.72 -1.36 -11.04
N GLU A 550 -12.42 -1.61 -12.33
CA GLU A 550 -12.87 -2.81 -13.05
C GLU A 550 -12.56 -4.14 -12.35
N PRO A 551 -11.38 -4.36 -11.72
CA PRO A 551 -11.13 -5.61 -10.99
C PRO A 551 -12.21 -5.90 -9.92
N MET A 552 -12.69 -4.86 -9.24
CA MET A 552 -13.75 -5.01 -8.24
C MET A 552 -15.10 -5.30 -8.89
N ARG A 553 -15.42 -4.62 -10.00
CA ARG A 553 -16.62 -4.93 -10.78
C ARG A 553 -16.62 -6.37 -11.30
N LYS A 554 -15.48 -6.91 -11.74
CA LYS A 554 -15.36 -8.33 -12.13
C LYS A 554 -15.69 -9.28 -10.98
N PHE A 555 -15.25 -8.98 -9.76
CA PHE A 555 -15.64 -9.76 -8.57
C PHE A 555 -17.15 -9.65 -8.29
N GLN A 556 -17.78 -8.49 -8.47
CA GLN A 556 -19.23 -8.35 -8.35
C GLN A 556 -19.98 -9.15 -9.43
N LEU A 557 -19.56 -9.06 -10.69
CA LEU A 557 -20.13 -9.81 -11.82
C LEU A 557 -20.08 -11.32 -11.55
N ALA A 558 -18.98 -11.83 -10.98
CA ALA A 558 -18.89 -13.22 -10.55
C ALA A 558 -19.91 -13.59 -9.47
N ALA A 559 -20.14 -12.71 -8.50
CA ALA A 559 -21.21 -12.89 -7.51
C ALA A 559 -22.63 -12.77 -8.11
N GLU A 560 -22.78 -12.06 -9.24
CA GLU A 560 -24.03 -11.92 -9.99
C GLU A 560 -24.29 -13.10 -10.94
N GLY A 561 -23.33 -14.03 -11.10
CA GLY A 561 -23.49 -15.23 -11.92
C GLY A 561 -22.79 -15.19 -13.27
N HIS A 562 -21.89 -14.23 -13.50
CA HIS A 562 -21.13 -14.08 -14.74
C HIS A 562 -19.68 -14.55 -14.61
N GLY A 563 -19.11 -15.09 -15.70
CA GLY A 563 -17.74 -15.58 -15.75
C GLY A 563 -17.56 -17.00 -15.19
N ASP A 564 -16.40 -17.59 -15.48
CA ASP A 564 -16.12 -19.02 -15.24
C ASP A 564 -15.92 -19.37 -13.77
N ARG A 565 -15.46 -18.41 -12.97
CA ARG A 565 -15.23 -18.58 -11.53
C ARG A 565 -16.22 -17.72 -10.76
N GLN A 566 -17.03 -18.37 -9.93
CA GLN A 566 -18.02 -17.73 -9.08
C GLN A 566 -17.76 -18.04 -7.60
N PRO A 567 -18.12 -17.13 -6.69
CA PRO A 567 -18.00 -17.39 -5.27
C PRO A 567 -19.02 -18.44 -4.81
N PRO A 568 -18.72 -19.17 -3.72
CA PRO A 568 -19.72 -19.99 -3.05
C PRO A 568 -20.86 -19.10 -2.52
N ASP A 569 -22.07 -19.66 -2.43
CA ASP A 569 -23.28 -18.89 -2.13
C ASP A 569 -23.19 -18.12 -0.80
N ARG A 570 -22.56 -18.71 0.23
CA ARG A 570 -22.34 -18.05 1.53
C ARG A 570 -21.54 -16.74 1.44
N LEU A 571 -20.75 -16.53 0.39
CA LEU A 571 -19.92 -15.33 0.18
C LEU A 571 -20.49 -14.38 -0.88
N ARG A 572 -21.49 -14.83 -1.65
CA ARG A 572 -22.01 -14.13 -2.83
C ARG A 572 -22.50 -12.72 -2.49
N ASP A 573 -23.35 -12.60 -1.48
CA ASP A 573 -23.91 -11.30 -1.08
C ASP A 573 -22.85 -10.36 -0.50
N ARG A 574 -21.88 -10.91 0.25
CA ARG A 574 -20.77 -10.13 0.77
C ARG A 574 -19.96 -9.53 -0.38
N ILE A 575 -19.56 -10.34 -1.36
CA ILE A 575 -18.79 -9.87 -2.51
C ILE A 575 -19.58 -8.84 -3.31
N ARG A 576 -20.87 -9.09 -3.60
CA ARG A 576 -21.74 -8.15 -4.29
C ARG A 576 -21.76 -6.79 -3.57
N ARG A 577 -21.90 -6.79 -2.25
CA ARG A 577 -21.98 -5.57 -1.42
C ARG A 577 -20.65 -4.85 -1.25
N THR A 578 -19.53 -5.57 -1.13
CA THR A 578 -18.25 -4.98 -0.68
C THR A 578 -17.28 -4.69 -1.82
N MET A 579 -17.46 -5.30 -2.99
CA MET A 579 -16.57 -5.13 -4.15
C MET A 579 -17.08 -4.07 -5.14
N ASP A 580 -17.70 -3.01 -4.65
CA ASP A 580 -18.17 -1.93 -5.53
C ASP A 580 -16.99 -1.22 -6.24
N PRO A 581 -17.08 -1.03 -7.56
CA PRO A 581 -16.03 -0.36 -8.32
C PRO A 581 -15.87 1.11 -7.95
N LEU A 582 -16.85 1.74 -7.30
CA LEU A 582 -16.72 3.03 -6.64
C LEU A 582 -16.57 2.86 -5.11
N PRO A 583 -15.83 3.74 -4.42
CA PRO A 583 -15.79 3.72 -2.96
C PRO A 583 -17.17 3.80 -2.31
N LEU A 584 -17.39 3.00 -1.27
CA LEU A 584 -18.61 3.02 -0.47
C LEU A 584 -18.29 2.90 1.01
N TRP A 585 -19.30 3.03 1.87
CA TRP A 585 -19.15 2.78 3.29
C TRP A 585 -20.20 1.76 3.76
N TYR A 586 -19.76 0.83 4.61
CA TYR A 586 -20.63 -0.03 5.40
C TYR A 586 -20.13 -0.04 6.85
N PRO A 587 -21.01 -0.28 7.84
CA PRO A 587 -20.58 -0.45 9.22
C PRO A 587 -19.56 -1.59 9.30
N PRO A 588 -18.48 -1.45 10.09
CA PRO A 588 -17.50 -2.52 10.28
C PRO A 588 -18.17 -3.84 10.70
N PHE A 589 -17.64 -4.97 10.25
CA PHE A 589 -18.25 -6.29 10.46
C PHE A 589 -18.16 -6.67 11.93
N GLU A 590 -17.07 -6.28 12.59
CA GLU A 590 -16.87 -6.42 14.02
C GLU A 590 -17.96 -5.71 14.84
N GLU A 591 -18.55 -4.62 14.32
CA GLU A 591 -19.67 -3.92 14.97
C GLU A 591 -21.01 -4.59 14.65
N GLN A 592 -21.19 -5.09 13.41
CA GLN A 592 -22.40 -5.80 12.99
C GLN A 592 -22.60 -7.17 13.67
N GLN A 593 -21.53 -7.74 14.24
CA GLN A 593 -21.51 -9.09 14.80
C GLN A 593 -21.65 -9.12 16.33
N ILE A 594 -21.81 -7.97 16.99
CA ILE A 594 -21.92 -7.87 18.45
C ILE A 594 -23.23 -7.21 18.87
N ASP A 595 -23.66 -7.48 20.10
CA ASP A 595 -24.72 -6.72 20.75
C ASP A 595 -24.15 -5.40 21.27
N THR A 596 -24.40 -4.31 20.56
CA THR A 596 -23.90 -2.97 20.90
C THR A 596 -24.56 -2.39 22.16
N ALA A 597 -25.69 -2.95 22.63
CA ALA A 597 -26.25 -2.58 23.93
C ALA A 597 -25.49 -3.25 25.08
N ALA A 598 -25.04 -4.50 24.88
CA ALA A 598 -24.20 -5.21 25.84
C ALA A 598 -22.75 -4.71 25.86
N PHE A 599 -22.22 -4.30 24.69
CA PHE A 599 -20.86 -3.79 24.52
C PHE A 599 -20.87 -2.35 23.94
N PRO A 600 -21.24 -1.34 24.74
CA PRO A 600 -21.49 0.02 24.24
C PRO A 600 -20.23 0.86 24.02
N LEU A 601 -19.04 0.29 24.18
CA LEU A 601 -17.76 1.00 24.11
C LEU A 601 -16.90 0.48 22.96
N HIS A 602 -16.26 1.41 22.24
CA HIS A 602 -15.24 1.09 21.26
C HIS A 602 -13.88 0.91 21.95
N ALA A 603 -13.24 -0.24 21.74
CA ALA A 603 -11.85 -0.42 22.13
C ALA A 603 -10.92 0.35 21.17
N LEU A 604 -10.04 1.17 21.73
CA LEU A 604 -9.03 1.92 20.97
C LEU A 604 -7.66 1.34 21.26
N THR A 605 -7.06 0.67 20.28
CA THR A 605 -5.70 0.17 20.40
C THR A 605 -4.69 1.22 19.94
N GLN A 606 -3.74 1.55 20.80
CA GLN A 606 -2.68 2.51 20.50
C GLN A 606 -1.30 1.94 20.77
N ARG A 607 -0.31 2.48 20.07
CA ARG A 607 1.10 2.17 20.28
C ARG A 607 1.72 3.28 21.14
N PRO A 608 2.33 2.95 22.30
CA PRO A 608 3.09 3.92 23.09
C PRO A 608 4.30 4.44 22.30
N ALA A 609 4.58 5.74 22.41
CA ALA A 609 5.53 6.41 21.54
C ALA A 609 6.99 5.91 21.62
N ALA A 610 7.39 5.29 22.74
CA ALA A 610 8.73 4.75 22.90
C ALA A 610 8.85 3.25 22.59
N MET A 611 7.75 2.57 22.22
CA MET A 611 7.79 1.16 21.85
C MET A 611 7.92 1.00 20.34
N TYR A 612 8.74 0.06 19.86
CA TYR A 612 8.72 -0.35 18.46
C TYR A 612 8.00 -1.69 18.33
N HIS A 613 6.71 -1.68 17.99
CA HIS A 613 5.87 -2.89 18.10
C HIS A 613 5.91 -3.43 19.55
N SER A 614 6.27 -4.70 19.77
CA SER A 614 6.53 -5.26 21.11
C SER A 614 7.99 -5.14 21.54
N TRP A 615 8.84 -4.50 20.74
CA TRP A 615 10.27 -4.43 20.96
C TRP A 615 10.55 -3.19 21.80
N GLY A 616 11.12 -3.41 22.98
CA GLY A 616 11.41 -2.33 23.94
C GLY A 616 10.86 -2.60 25.34
N THR A 617 9.93 -3.54 25.50
CA THR A 617 9.40 -3.92 26.82
C THR A 617 10.48 -4.48 27.74
N GLN A 618 11.53 -5.08 27.20
CA GLN A 618 12.68 -5.57 27.96
C GLN A 618 13.67 -4.45 28.35
N ASN A 619 13.60 -3.29 27.71
CA ASN A 619 14.48 -2.16 27.99
C ASN A 619 14.03 -1.41 29.25
N ALA A 620 14.89 -1.35 30.26
CA ALA A 620 14.58 -0.72 31.53
C ALA A 620 14.30 0.78 31.44
N TRP A 621 15.00 1.51 30.56
CA TRP A 621 14.76 2.94 30.38
C TRP A 621 13.42 3.21 29.72
N LEU A 622 13.08 2.46 28.67
CA LEU A 622 11.79 2.60 27.99
C LEU A 622 10.61 2.36 28.93
N ARG A 623 10.74 1.42 29.88
CA ARG A 623 9.75 1.18 30.94
C ARG A 623 9.68 2.25 32.04
N GLN A 624 10.70 3.10 32.15
CA GLN A 624 10.77 4.16 33.18
C GLN A 624 10.32 5.52 32.65
N ILE A 625 10.55 5.80 31.36
CA ILE A 625 10.20 7.08 30.72
C ILE A 625 8.75 7.14 30.23
N HIS A 626 8.09 5.97 30.14
CA HIS A 626 6.66 5.80 29.89
C HIS A 626 5.99 5.30 31.15
#